data_AF-A0A3D1CZU9-F1
#
_entry.id   AF-A0A3D1CZU9-F1
#
_cell.length_a   1.000
_cell.length_b   1.000
_cell.length_c   1.000
_cell.angle_alpha   90.00
_cell.angle_beta   90.00
_cell.angle_gamma   90.00
#
_symmetry.space_group_name_H-M   'P 1'
#
loop_
_entity.id
_entity.type
_entity.pdbx_description
1 polymer ?
#
loop_
_entity_poly.entity_id
_entity_poly.type
_entity_poly.pdbx_seq_one_letter_code
_entity_poly.pdbx_strand_id
1 'polypeptide(L)'
;MTWLVLRAFPVSEVELRRSACLVDGRVGVCLVCGKDTVELMADSVHQEGVWINRHWWWPSCDGRVLTVGPTSKVMSIDLSTICDSLSDLLHRKETERKELAYYLRSHGVIDEGYTQIAAYATMQNSKTDSLKRQLTVLQKIRATDSADKKSGKAKKAQLTLRGSYRVSWYDGNNKPHSVTCETVTSELTGKAAPLILHTQRSFKPWGVYAVRNVPWGATQHRKIVTVRIIRTKQKAPYHSIIVTGNYWQGHDHDIPSLFAKEGAPVFTQHGRFIGIIHGKEVMQ
;
A
#
# COMPACT_ATOMS: atom_id res chain seq x y z
N MET A 1 -5.13 17.12 -39.11
CA MET A 1 -5.66 15.74 -39.01
C MET A 1 -4.60 14.63 -39.07
N THR A 2 -3.31 14.94 -39.08
CA THR A 2 -2.20 13.95 -39.19
C THR A 2 -1.63 13.46 -37.86
N TRP A 3 -1.94 14.12 -36.73
CA TRP A 3 -1.40 13.76 -35.41
C TRP A 3 -2.13 12.61 -34.70
N LEU A 4 -3.33 12.24 -35.18
CA LEU A 4 -4.12 11.13 -34.65
C LEU A 4 -3.61 9.75 -35.11
N VAL A 5 -2.89 9.69 -36.25
CA VAL A 5 -2.44 8.42 -36.86
C VAL A 5 -1.15 7.89 -36.23
N LEU A 6 -0.29 8.77 -35.71
CA LEU A 6 1.03 8.40 -35.16
C LEU A 6 1.00 7.61 -33.84
N ARG A 7 -0.17 7.34 -33.26
CA ARG A 7 -0.29 6.63 -31.97
C ARG A 7 -1.45 5.63 -31.90
N ALA A 8 -1.83 5.05 -33.03
CA ALA A 8 -2.74 3.90 -33.10
C ALA A 8 -1.97 2.55 -33.10
N PHE A 9 -0.64 2.59 -32.99
CA PHE A 9 0.17 1.39 -33.01
C PHE A 9 0.09 0.62 -31.67
N PRO A 10 0.01 -0.72 -31.74
CA PRO A 10 0.04 -1.59 -30.57
C PRO A 10 1.34 -1.35 -29.77
N VAL A 11 1.23 -1.40 -28.44
CA VAL A 11 2.37 -1.23 -27.53
C VAL A 11 3.39 -2.35 -27.79
N SER A 12 4.64 -1.98 -28.05
CA SER A 12 5.73 -2.95 -28.27
C SER A 12 6.09 -3.71 -26.98
N GLU A 13 6.73 -4.87 -27.11
CA GLU A 13 7.21 -5.64 -25.94
C GLU A 13 8.07 -4.79 -24.99
N VAL A 14 8.93 -3.93 -25.53
CA VAL A 14 9.78 -3.03 -24.72
C VAL A 14 8.93 -2.04 -23.92
N GLU A 15 7.88 -1.50 -24.52
CA GLU A 15 6.98 -0.56 -23.86
C GLU A 15 6.08 -1.26 -22.82
N LEU A 16 5.65 -2.50 -23.08
CA LEU A 16 4.96 -3.33 -22.07
C LEU A 16 5.82 -3.44 -20.81
N ARG A 17 7.09 -3.82 -20.98
CA ARG A 17 8.05 -3.96 -19.86
C ARG A 17 8.28 -2.65 -19.11
N ARG A 18 8.44 -1.54 -19.84
CA ARG A 18 8.63 -0.20 -19.28
C ARG A 18 7.40 0.40 -18.60
N SER A 19 6.23 -0.21 -18.80
CA SER A 19 5.00 0.26 -18.17
C SER A 19 4.80 -0.26 -16.75
N ALA A 20 5.36 -1.43 -16.45
CA ALA A 20 5.27 -2.04 -15.14
C ALA A 20 6.24 -1.36 -14.15
N CYS A 21 5.81 -1.27 -12.90
CA CYS A 21 6.63 -0.84 -11.78
C CYS A 21 6.30 -1.65 -10.52
N LEU A 22 7.22 -1.64 -9.57
CA LEU A 22 7.01 -2.18 -8.23
C LEU A 22 6.44 -1.09 -7.33
N VAL A 23 5.46 -1.46 -6.50
CA VAL A 23 4.84 -0.61 -5.50
C VAL A 23 5.10 -1.24 -4.14
N ASP A 24 6.01 -0.64 -3.39
CA ASP A 24 6.31 -1.02 -2.02
C ASP A 24 5.78 0.06 -1.07
N GLY A 25 5.20 -0.32 0.05
CA GLY A 25 4.64 0.68 0.95
C GLY A 25 4.24 0.14 2.31
N ARG A 26 3.62 1.03 3.08
CA ARG A 26 3.02 0.72 4.37
C ARG A 26 1.63 1.33 4.40
N VAL A 27 0.64 0.51 4.77
CA VAL A 27 -0.75 0.95 4.92
C VAL A 27 -1.16 0.76 6.35
N GLY A 28 -1.63 1.84 6.98
CA GLY A 28 -2.13 1.84 8.33
C GLY A 28 -3.64 2.03 8.41
N VAL A 29 -4.28 1.35 9.36
CA VAL A 29 -5.63 1.72 9.81
C VAL A 29 -5.47 2.84 10.83
N CYS A 30 -5.98 4.02 10.50
CA CYS A 30 -5.89 5.22 11.32
C CYS A 30 -7.26 5.62 11.86
N LEU A 31 -7.32 5.91 13.15
CA LEU A 31 -8.45 6.60 13.76
C LEU A 31 -8.23 8.12 13.64
N VAL A 32 -9.14 8.79 12.95
CA VAL A 32 -9.11 10.24 12.72
C VAL A 32 -10.27 10.88 13.48
N CYS A 33 -9.96 11.86 14.32
CA CYS A 33 -10.94 12.67 15.03
C CYS A 33 -10.49 14.15 15.00
N GLY A 34 -11.09 14.93 14.09
CA GLY A 34 -10.69 16.31 13.87
C GLY A 34 -9.25 16.42 13.36
N LYS A 35 -8.33 16.92 14.22
CA LYS A 35 -6.90 17.05 13.90
C LYS A 35 -6.06 15.88 14.42
N ASP A 36 -6.62 15.07 15.31
CA ASP A 36 -5.91 13.96 15.92
C ASP A 36 -6.00 12.72 15.03
N THR A 37 -4.87 12.07 14.80
CA THR A 37 -4.76 10.84 14.03
C THR A 37 -3.91 9.83 14.79
N VAL A 38 -4.45 8.64 15.04
CA VAL A 38 -3.73 7.53 15.67
C VAL A 38 -3.69 6.35 14.72
N GLU A 39 -2.50 5.86 14.41
CA GLU A 39 -2.32 4.60 13.69
C GLU A 39 -2.54 3.43 14.66
N LEU A 40 -3.54 2.60 14.38
CA LEU A 40 -3.92 1.45 15.21
C LEU A 40 -3.17 0.19 14.78
N MET A 41 -3.06 -0.01 13.47
CA MET A 41 -2.44 -1.18 12.85
C MET A 41 -1.77 -0.73 11.57
N ALA A 42 -0.72 -1.43 11.15
CA ALA A 42 -0.11 -1.18 9.85
C ALA A 42 0.53 -2.42 9.26
N ASP A 43 0.33 -2.59 7.96
CA ASP A 43 0.85 -3.70 7.17
C ASP A 43 1.76 -3.19 6.05
N SER A 44 2.75 -4.01 5.70
CA SER A 44 3.63 -3.74 4.57
C SER A 44 2.99 -4.24 3.27
N VAL A 45 3.01 -3.40 2.24
CA VAL A 45 2.47 -3.73 0.91
C VAL A 45 3.63 -3.95 -0.05
N HIS A 46 3.56 -5.05 -0.80
CA HIS A 46 4.54 -5.40 -1.84
C HIS A 46 3.78 -5.92 -3.05
N GLN A 47 3.60 -5.06 -4.05
CA GLN A 47 2.80 -5.36 -5.24
C GLN A 47 3.41 -4.69 -6.48
N GLU A 48 2.72 -4.82 -7.61
CA GLU A 48 3.08 -4.14 -8.85
C GLU A 48 2.11 -2.99 -9.14
N GLY A 49 2.45 -2.20 -10.14
CA GLY A 49 1.60 -1.15 -10.66
C GLY A 49 1.97 -0.84 -12.10
N VAL A 50 1.19 0.03 -12.70
CA VAL A 50 1.37 0.45 -14.08
C VAL A 50 1.31 1.96 -14.21
N TRP A 51 2.26 2.53 -14.94
CA TRP A 51 2.23 3.95 -15.26
C TRP A 51 1.08 4.23 -16.21
N ILE A 52 0.20 5.18 -15.86
CA ILE A 52 -0.97 5.54 -16.67
C ILE A 52 -0.90 6.98 -17.11
N ASN A 53 -1.44 7.27 -18.29
CA ASN A 53 -1.65 8.64 -18.74
C ASN A 53 -2.80 9.30 -17.98
N ARG A 54 -2.65 10.59 -17.69
CA ARG A 54 -3.66 11.44 -17.08
C ARG A 54 -4.92 11.56 -17.92
N HIS A 55 -4.74 11.66 -19.25
CA HIS A 55 -5.81 11.73 -20.22
C HIS A 55 -5.62 10.64 -21.28
N TRP A 56 -6.72 10.08 -21.79
CA TRP A 56 -6.64 9.05 -22.83
C TRP A 56 -6.15 9.59 -24.18
N TRP A 57 -6.41 10.88 -24.46
CA TRP A 57 -6.01 11.57 -25.70
C TRP A 57 -4.63 12.23 -25.65
N TRP A 58 -4.03 12.42 -24.46
CA TRP A 58 -2.77 13.15 -24.29
C TRP A 58 -1.72 12.32 -23.53
N PRO A 59 -0.48 12.17 -24.06
CA PRO A 59 0.57 11.33 -23.49
C PRO A 59 1.26 11.98 -22.28
N SER A 60 0.50 12.48 -21.31
CA SER A 60 1.04 13.00 -20.05
C SER A 60 0.72 12.01 -18.94
N CYS A 61 1.73 11.49 -18.26
CA CYS A 61 1.56 10.59 -17.13
C CYS A 61 1.29 11.34 -15.82
N ASP A 62 1.89 12.54 -15.65
CA ASP A 62 1.77 13.35 -14.42
C ASP A 62 2.18 12.59 -13.15
N GLY A 63 3.08 11.60 -13.30
CA GLY A 63 3.50 10.74 -12.18
C GLY A 63 2.42 9.79 -11.66
N ARG A 64 1.44 9.42 -12.48
CA ARG A 64 0.32 8.55 -12.08
C ARG A 64 0.65 7.06 -12.26
N VAL A 65 0.44 6.29 -11.20
CA VAL A 65 0.58 4.83 -11.18
C VAL A 65 -0.72 4.21 -10.74
N LEU A 66 -1.27 3.31 -11.55
CA LEU A 66 -2.44 2.51 -11.20
C LEU A 66 -1.99 1.21 -10.52
N THR A 67 -2.62 0.86 -9.41
CA THR A 67 -2.32 -0.34 -8.62
C THR A 67 -3.55 -0.77 -7.83
N VAL A 68 -3.47 -1.89 -7.08
CA VAL A 68 -4.57 -2.38 -6.24
C VAL A 68 -4.63 -1.59 -4.94
N GLY A 69 -5.79 -1.06 -4.60
CA GLY A 69 -6.02 -0.33 -3.35
C GLY A 69 -6.01 -1.24 -2.13
N PRO A 70 -5.63 -0.74 -0.96
CA PRO A 70 -5.62 -1.53 0.26
C PRO A 70 -7.03 -1.88 0.69
N THR A 71 -7.16 -3.03 1.33
CA THR A 71 -8.40 -3.48 1.96
C THR A 71 -8.18 -3.65 3.45
N SER A 72 -9.25 -3.50 4.21
CA SER A 72 -9.26 -3.87 5.61
C SER A 72 -10.59 -4.53 5.95
N LYS A 73 -10.49 -5.66 6.64
CA LYS A 73 -11.65 -6.35 7.21
C LYS A 73 -12.05 -5.79 8.58
N VAL A 74 -11.31 -4.79 9.07
CA VAL A 74 -11.62 -4.14 10.35
C VAL A 74 -12.97 -3.45 10.20
N MET A 75 -13.98 -3.98 10.87
CA MET A 75 -15.29 -3.34 10.97
C MET A 75 -15.27 -2.28 12.08
N SER A 76 -16.34 -1.49 12.18
CA SER A 76 -16.48 -0.39 13.14
C SER A 76 -15.94 -0.78 14.52
N ILE A 77 -14.93 -0.04 14.96
CA ILE A 77 -14.28 -0.27 16.24
C ILE A 77 -15.15 0.32 17.34
N ASP A 78 -15.48 -0.48 18.36
CA ASP A 78 -15.90 0.06 19.64
C ASP A 78 -14.65 0.61 20.36
N LEU A 79 -14.49 1.93 20.28
CA LEU A 79 -13.37 2.64 20.90
C LEU A 79 -13.31 2.42 22.41
N SER A 80 -14.45 2.15 23.06
CA SER A 80 -14.47 1.87 24.50
C SER A 80 -13.77 0.56 24.82
N THR A 81 -14.13 -0.53 24.13
CA THR A 81 -13.51 -1.84 24.30
C THR A 81 -12.00 -1.82 24.02
N ILE A 82 -11.56 -1.08 23.00
CA ILE A 82 -10.12 -0.94 22.71
C ILE A 82 -9.41 -0.17 23.82
N CYS A 83 -9.98 0.95 24.29
CA CYS A 83 -9.38 1.71 25.38
C CYS A 83 -9.25 0.87 26.65
N ASP A 84 -10.29 0.10 26.98
CA ASP A 84 -10.33 -0.72 28.19
C ASP A 84 -9.30 -1.87 28.09
N SER A 85 -9.24 -2.56 26.94
CA SER A 85 -8.24 -3.62 26.69
C SER A 85 -6.80 -3.09 26.73
N LEU A 86 -6.53 -1.93 26.13
CA LEU A 86 -5.20 -1.31 26.17
C LEU A 86 -4.85 -0.81 27.58
N SER A 87 -5.84 -0.38 28.38
CA SER A 87 -5.66 0.01 29.77
C SER A 87 -5.23 -1.19 30.62
N ASP A 88 -5.89 -2.34 30.44
CA ASP A 88 -5.51 -3.58 31.11
C ASP A 88 -4.10 -4.04 30.72
N LEU A 89 -3.78 -3.98 29.42
CA LEU A 89 -2.43 -4.29 28.94
C LEU A 89 -1.39 -3.34 29.55
N LEU A 90 -1.69 -2.04 29.60
CA LEU A 90 -0.82 -1.04 30.20
C LEU A 90 -0.59 -1.33 31.69
N HIS A 91 -1.64 -1.68 32.44
CA HIS A 91 -1.52 -2.06 33.84
C HIS A 91 -0.59 -3.26 34.01
N ARG A 92 -0.75 -4.32 33.19
CA ARG A 92 0.15 -5.49 33.24
C ARG A 92 1.60 -5.10 32.95
N LYS A 93 1.82 -4.22 31.97
CA LYS A 93 3.15 -3.74 31.58
C LYS A 93 3.78 -2.82 32.62
N GLU A 94 2.98 -2.00 33.31
CA GLU A 94 3.44 -1.20 34.45
C GLU A 94 3.81 -2.07 35.66
N THR A 95 3.11 -3.18 35.91
CA THR A 95 3.50 -4.18 36.92
C THR A 95 4.83 -4.84 36.57
N GLU A 96 4.97 -5.35 35.34
CA GLU A 96 6.22 -5.96 34.84
C GLU A 96 7.39 -4.96 34.95
N ARG A 97 7.16 -3.68 34.63
CA ARG A 97 8.15 -2.63 34.80
C ARG A 97 8.61 -2.46 36.25
N LYS A 98 7.67 -2.48 37.21
CA LYS A 98 7.99 -2.36 38.64
C LYS A 98 8.80 -3.57 39.12
N GLU A 99 8.46 -4.77 38.66
CA GLU A 99 9.18 -6.00 38.97
C GLU A 99 10.61 -5.98 38.43
N LEU A 100 10.81 -5.57 37.17
CA LEU A 100 12.14 -5.43 36.58
C LEU A 100 12.98 -4.36 37.31
N ALA A 101 12.37 -3.23 37.69
CA ALA A 101 13.05 -2.20 38.46
C ALA A 101 13.42 -2.67 39.88
N TYR A 102 12.60 -3.52 40.49
CA TYR A 102 12.90 -4.15 41.77
C TYR A 102 14.05 -5.16 41.64
N TYR A 103 14.02 -6.01 40.60
CA TYR A 103 15.07 -6.98 40.31
C TYR A 103 16.43 -6.30 40.15
N LEU A 104 16.52 -5.29 39.29
CA LEU A 104 17.76 -4.55 39.03
C LEU A 104 18.29 -3.81 40.26
N ARG A 105 17.41 -3.39 41.18
CA ARG A 105 17.81 -2.75 42.44
C ARG A 105 18.34 -3.75 43.47
N SER A 106 17.72 -4.93 43.52
CA SER A 106 17.96 -5.93 44.56
C SER A 106 19.10 -6.88 44.21
N HIS A 107 19.49 -6.98 42.93
CA HIS A 107 20.56 -7.86 42.47
C HIS A 107 21.71 -7.02 41.92
N GLY A 108 22.74 -6.81 42.74
CA GLY A 108 23.93 -6.00 42.42
C GLY A 108 25.09 -6.77 41.81
N VAL A 109 24.89 -8.04 41.44
CA VAL A 109 25.92 -8.87 40.81
C VAL A 109 25.91 -8.58 39.31
N ILE A 110 26.98 -7.97 38.82
CA ILE A 110 27.15 -7.62 37.41
C ILE A 110 27.72 -8.84 36.68
N ASP A 111 26.84 -9.61 36.06
CA ASP A 111 27.21 -10.69 35.14
C ASP A 111 26.56 -10.49 33.75
N GLU A 112 26.79 -11.44 32.84
CA GLU A 112 26.21 -11.40 31.50
C GLU A 112 24.67 -11.46 31.53
N GLY A 113 24.08 -12.19 32.49
CA GLY A 113 22.64 -12.29 32.67
C GLY A 113 22.02 -10.97 33.15
N TYR A 114 22.66 -10.28 34.08
CA TYR A 114 22.25 -8.96 34.56
C TYR A 114 22.22 -7.96 33.41
N THR A 115 23.24 -7.97 32.55
CA THR A 115 23.32 -7.09 31.37
C THR A 115 22.16 -7.32 30.41
N GLN A 116 21.80 -8.58 30.15
CA GLN A 116 20.64 -8.93 29.32
C GLN A 116 19.33 -8.44 29.94
N ILE A 117 19.15 -8.61 31.24
CA ILE A 117 17.93 -8.18 31.95
C ILE A 117 17.81 -6.66 31.99
N ALA A 118 18.93 -5.94 32.19
CA ALA A 118 18.96 -4.48 32.14
C ALA A 118 18.60 -3.95 30.74
N ALA A 119 19.11 -4.60 29.69
CA ALA A 119 18.75 -4.28 28.31
C ALA A 119 17.25 -4.55 28.04
N TYR A 120 16.73 -5.69 28.50
CA TYR A 120 15.31 -6.02 28.42
C TYR A 120 14.43 -4.99 29.15
N ALA A 121 14.80 -4.59 30.37
CA ALA A 121 14.08 -3.58 31.15
C ALA A 121 14.05 -2.23 30.44
N THR A 122 15.15 -1.82 29.80
CA THR A 122 15.23 -0.58 29.02
C THR A 122 14.31 -0.61 27.80
N MET A 123 14.32 -1.72 27.06
CA MET A 123 13.39 -1.94 25.94
C MET A 123 11.92 -1.93 26.42
N GLN A 124 11.64 -2.60 27.54
CA GLN A 124 10.31 -2.70 28.12
C GLN A 124 9.78 -1.36 28.61
N ASN A 125 10.62 -0.51 29.20
CA ASN A 125 10.29 0.87 29.56
C ASN A 125 9.84 1.66 28.33
N SER A 126 10.63 1.61 27.26
CA SER A 126 10.35 2.32 26.01
C SER A 126 9.03 1.87 25.38
N LYS A 127 8.74 0.56 25.40
CA LYS A 127 7.46 0.00 24.92
C LYS A 127 6.28 0.46 25.79
N THR A 128 6.44 0.45 27.10
CA THR A 128 5.39 0.87 28.06
C THR A 128 5.06 2.36 27.90
N ASP A 129 6.08 3.20 27.75
CA ASP A 129 5.88 4.64 27.52
C ASP A 129 5.19 4.92 26.18
N SER A 130 5.53 4.17 25.12
CA SER A 130 4.86 4.25 23.83
C SER A 130 3.37 3.88 23.95
N LEU A 131 3.06 2.76 24.61
CA LEU A 131 1.68 2.31 24.85
C LEU A 131 0.89 3.35 25.64
N LYS A 132 1.48 3.92 26.70
CA LYS A 132 0.85 4.98 27.52
C LYS A 132 0.51 6.22 26.70
N ARG A 133 1.43 6.65 25.81
CA ARG A 133 1.19 7.78 24.90
C ARG A 133 0.03 7.49 23.95
N GLN A 134 0.02 6.32 23.32
CA GLN A 134 -1.06 5.92 22.41
C GLN A 134 -2.43 5.88 23.11
N LEU A 135 -2.50 5.28 24.29
CA LEU A 135 -3.72 5.21 25.10
C LEU A 135 -4.22 6.60 25.51
N THR A 136 -3.31 7.51 25.88
CA THR A 136 -3.68 8.90 26.23
C THR A 136 -4.34 9.61 25.04
N VAL A 137 -3.83 9.41 23.82
CA VAL A 137 -4.45 10.01 22.62
C VAL A 137 -5.81 9.38 22.34
N LEU A 138 -5.93 8.05 22.44
CA LEU A 138 -7.21 7.36 22.24
C LEU A 138 -8.27 7.80 23.26
N GLN A 139 -7.90 7.97 24.53
CA GLN A 139 -8.81 8.48 25.57
C GLN A 139 -9.26 9.92 25.29
N LYS A 140 -8.37 10.77 24.79
CA LYS A 140 -8.75 12.13 24.34
C LYS A 140 -9.77 12.09 23.21
N ILE A 141 -9.55 11.23 22.21
CA ILE A 141 -10.47 11.03 21.09
C ILE A 141 -11.85 10.54 21.58
N ARG A 142 -11.86 9.58 22.52
CA ARG A 142 -13.10 9.07 23.16
C ARG A 142 -13.86 10.18 23.89
N ALA A 143 -13.15 11.02 24.65
CA ALA A 143 -13.75 12.14 25.38
C ALA A 143 -14.34 13.19 24.42
N THR A 144 -13.65 13.51 23.33
CA THR A 144 -14.17 14.43 22.31
C THR A 144 -15.39 13.87 21.61
N ASP A 145 -15.39 12.59 21.18
CA ASP A 145 -16.54 11.96 20.52
C ASP A 145 -17.78 11.92 21.43
N SER A 146 -17.59 11.75 22.75
CA SER A 146 -18.66 11.72 23.73
C SER A 146 -19.24 13.11 24.05
N ALA A 147 -18.40 14.16 24.08
CA ALA A 147 -18.83 15.53 24.31
C ALA A 147 -19.61 16.10 23.12
N ASP A 148 -19.18 15.76 21.91
CA ASP A 148 -19.75 16.27 20.66
C ASP A 148 -21.10 15.62 20.32
N LYS A 149 -21.33 14.37 20.76
CA LYS A 149 -22.66 13.72 20.76
C LYS A 149 -23.69 14.47 21.61
N LYS A 150 -23.28 15.15 22.68
CA LYS A 150 -24.16 15.96 23.53
C LYS A 150 -24.43 17.37 22.97
N SER A 151 -23.57 17.87 22.07
CA SER A 151 -23.62 19.24 21.52
C SER A 151 -24.34 19.34 20.16
N GLY A 152 -24.70 18.22 19.54
CA GLY A 152 -25.35 18.17 18.22
C GLY A 152 -24.41 18.51 17.04
N LYS A 153 -23.14 18.84 17.28
CA LYS A 153 -22.12 19.18 16.26
C LYS A 153 -21.03 18.11 16.14
N ALA A 154 -21.40 16.84 16.20
CA ALA A 154 -20.42 15.77 16.42
C ALA A 154 -19.44 15.57 15.26
N LYS A 155 -18.14 15.87 15.49
CA LYS A 155 -17.05 15.32 14.69
C LYS A 155 -16.86 13.86 15.07
N LYS A 156 -17.64 12.98 14.44
CA LYS A 156 -17.59 11.54 14.66
C LYS A 156 -16.18 11.02 14.37
N ALA A 157 -15.60 10.27 15.31
CA ALA A 157 -14.35 9.56 15.07
C ALA A 157 -14.53 8.58 13.90
N GLN A 158 -13.66 8.67 12.90
CA GLN A 158 -13.74 7.85 11.68
C GLN A 158 -12.46 7.04 11.51
N LEU A 159 -12.62 5.78 11.14
CA LEU A 159 -11.50 4.97 10.71
C LEU A 159 -11.23 5.28 9.24
N THR A 160 -9.95 5.42 8.90
CA THR A 160 -9.47 5.61 7.53
C THR A 160 -8.25 4.73 7.30
N LEU A 161 -8.04 4.32 6.05
CA LEU A 161 -6.79 3.71 5.62
C LEU A 161 -5.85 4.80 5.15
N ARG A 162 -4.62 4.79 5.66
CA ARG A 162 -3.56 5.72 5.24
C ARG A 162 -2.39 4.94 4.67
N GLY A 163 -2.13 5.10 3.39
CA GLY A 163 -1.04 4.45 2.67
C GLY A 163 0.11 5.41 2.36
N SER A 164 1.33 4.96 2.63
CA SER A 164 2.57 5.61 2.16
C SER A 164 3.30 4.65 1.24
N TYR A 165 3.54 5.06 0.00
CA TYR A 165 4.09 4.19 -1.04
C TYR A 165 5.37 4.75 -1.65
N ARG A 166 6.19 3.84 -2.17
CA ARG A 166 7.36 4.07 -2.99
C ARG A 166 7.20 3.24 -4.26
N VAL A 167 7.31 3.90 -5.39
CA VAL A 167 7.31 3.25 -6.70
C VAL A 167 8.76 3.06 -7.14
N SER A 168 9.09 1.88 -7.66
CA SER A 168 10.38 1.59 -8.26
C SER A 168 10.26 0.92 -9.62
N TRP A 169 11.20 1.21 -10.53
CA TRP A 169 11.19 0.69 -11.89
C TRP A 169 12.62 0.50 -12.41
N TYR A 170 12.75 -0.20 -13.54
CA TYR A 170 14.03 -0.39 -14.22
C TYR A 170 14.05 0.43 -15.52
N ASP A 171 15.15 1.15 -15.76
CA ASP A 171 15.33 1.89 -17.00
C ASP A 171 15.78 0.99 -18.17
N GLY A 172 16.01 1.59 -19.34
CA GLY A 172 16.52 0.89 -20.54
C GLY A 172 17.86 0.19 -20.35
N ASN A 173 18.62 0.56 -19.33
CA ASN A 173 19.92 -0.01 -18.98
C ASN A 173 19.80 -1.00 -17.81
N ASN A 174 18.59 -1.42 -17.45
CA ASN A 174 18.29 -2.28 -16.30
C ASN A 174 18.73 -1.70 -14.95
N LYS A 175 18.89 -0.37 -14.84
CA LYS A 175 19.22 0.27 -13.56
C LYS A 175 17.95 0.55 -12.76
N PRO A 176 17.92 0.25 -11.46
CA PRO A 176 16.77 0.51 -10.62
C PRO A 176 16.68 2.01 -10.29
N HIS A 177 15.46 2.55 -10.37
CA HIS A 177 15.10 3.89 -9.93
C HIS A 177 13.92 3.80 -8.96
N SER A 178 13.79 4.76 -8.06
CA SER A 178 12.64 4.82 -7.15
C SER A 178 12.22 6.24 -6.83
N VAL A 179 10.94 6.43 -6.54
CA VAL A 179 10.35 7.70 -6.14
C VAL A 179 9.27 7.47 -5.08
N THR A 180 9.17 8.39 -4.14
CA THR A 180 8.13 8.42 -3.12
C THR A 180 6.83 8.96 -3.68
N CYS A 181 5.71 8.39 -3.23
CA CYS A 181 4.37 8.85 -3.57
C CYS A 181 3.81 9.81 -2.51
N GLU A 182 2.78 10.54 -2.90
CA GLU A 182 1.92 11.26 -1.95
C GLU A 182 1.18 10.25 -1.06
N THR A 183 0.89 10.66 0.18
CA THR A 183 0.13 9.82 1.10
C THR A 183 -1.31 9.74 0.65
N VAL A 184 -1.84 8.53 0.53
CA VAL A 184 -3.22 8.29 0.15
C VAL A 184 -4.04 8.02 1.39
N THR A 185 -5.20 8.65 1.49
CA THR A 185 -6.21 8.33 2.49
C THR A 185 -7.45 7.78 1.78
N SER A 186 -7.95 6.63 2.24
CA SER A 186 -9.18 6.02 1.73
C SER A 186 -10.05 5.55 2.88
N GLU A 187 -11.32 5.27 2.59
CA GLU A 187 -12.23 4.66 3.56
C GLU A 187 -11.87 3.20 3.81
N LEU A 188 -12.35 2.64 4.93
CA LEU A 188 -12.22 1.20 5.18
C LEU A 188 -13.19 0.45 4.26
N THR A 189 -12.62 -0.21 3.25
CA THR A 189 -13.35 -1.10 2.37
C THR A 189 -12.86 -2.54 2.56
N GLY A 190 -13.81 -3.46 2.63
CA GLY A 190 -13.52 -4.90 2.60
C GLY A 190 -13.21 -5.42 1.19
N LYS A 191 -13.47 -4.61 0.15
CA LYS A 191 -13.24 -4.96 -1.26
C LYS A 191 -12.13 -4.09 -1.84
N ALA A 192 -11.22 -4.71 -2.58
CA ALA A 192 -10.16 -3.97 -3.27
C ALA A 192 -10.78 -3.13 -4.38
N ALA A 193 -10.24 -1.93 -4.57
CA ALA A 193 -10.62 -1.00 -5.63
C ALA A 193 -9.34 -0.56 -6.36
N PRO A 194 -9.42 -0.18 -7.64
CA PRO A 194 -8.27 0.38 -8.33
C PRO A 194 -7.84 1.68 -7.63
N LEU A 195 -6.55 1.81 -7.34
CA LEU A 195 -5.96 2.97 -6.68
C LEU A 195 -4.94 3.64 -7.60
N ILE A 196 -5.05 4.96 -7.74
CA ILE A 196 -4.09 5.76 -8.49
C ILE A 196 -3.18 6.50 -7.51
N LEU A 197 -1.90 6.13 -7.50
CA LEU A 197 -0.84 6.80 -6.76
C LEU A 197 -0.28 7.96 -7.58
N HIS A 198 0.08 9.04 -6.90
CA HIS A 198 0.78 10.18 -7.49
C HIS A 198 2.19 10.24 -6.92
N THR A 199 3.20 10.34 -7.78
CA THR A 199 4.58 10.58 -7.33
C THR A 199 4.69 12.00 -6.77
N GLN A 200 5.49 12.24 -5.72
CA GLN A 200 5.66 13.57 -5.12
C GLN A 200 6.16 14.66 -6.07
N ARG A 201 6.76 14.29 -7.21
CA ARG A 201 7.26 15.23 -8.21
C ARG A 201 6.29 15.50 -9.35
N SER A 202 5.15 14.79 -9.40
CA SER A 202 4.12 14.84 -10.46
C SER A 202 4.68 14.85 -11.89
N PHE A 203 5.83 14.18 -12.10
CA PHE A 203 6.50 14.14 -13.41
C PHE A 203 6.70 12.70 -13.83
N LYS A 204 6.54 12.44 -15.13
CA LYS A 204 6.78 11.13 -15.74
C LYS A 204 8.29 10.81 -15.66
N PRO A 205 8.72 9.77 -14.93
CA PRO A 205 10.14 9.47 -14.88
C PRO A 205 10.71 9.06 -16.25
N TRP A 206 11.99 9.36 -16.47
CA TRP A 206 12.64 8.98 -17.73
C TRP A 206 12.72 7.45 -17.86
N GLY A 207 12.52 6.96 -19.08
CA GLY A 207 12.60 5.52 -19.37
C GLY A 207 11.33 4.70 -19.08
N VAL A 208 10.27 5.31 -18.53
CA VAL A 208 8.98 4.62 -18.32
C VAL A 208 8.02 4.82 -19.48
N TYR A 209 7.11 3.86 -19.67
CA TYR A 209 6.02 3.94 -20.63
C TYR A 209 4.69 4.08 -19.91
N ALA A 210 3.96 5.17 -20.16
CA ALA A 210 2.65 5.37 -19.56
C ALA A 210 1.57 4.87 -20.51
N VAL A 211 0.81 3.87 -20.07
CA VAL A 211 -0.26 3.26 -20.85
C VAL A 211 -1.47 4.20 -20.94
N ARG A 212 -2.24 4.08 -22.01
CA ARG A 212 -3.48 4.83 -22.16
C ARG A 212 -4.60 4.07 -21.47
N ASN A 213 -5.30 4.76 -20.58
CA ASN A 213 -6.57 4.26 -20.07
C ASN A 213 -7.67 4.61 -21.07
N VAL A 214 -8.02 3.68 -21.95
CA VAL A 214 -9.04 3.90 -22.98
C VAL A 214 -10.42 3.67 -22.36
N PRO A 215 -11.37 4.62 -22.45
CA PRO A 215 -12.67 4.52 -21.78
C PRO A 215 -13.59 3.45 -22.37
N TRP A 216 -13.25 2.94 -23.55
CA TRP A 216 -13.96 1.86 -24.22
C TRP A 216 -13.43 0.55 -23.66
N GLY A 217 -14.26 -0.18 -22.92
CA GLY A 217 -13.92 -1.50 -22.38
C GLY A 217 -13.26 -2.38 -23.44
N ALA A 218 -12.25 -3.14 -23.04
CA ALA A 218 -11.58 -4.05 -23.95
C ALA A 218 -12.62 -5.02 -24.52
N THR A 219 -12.77 -5.01 -25.84
CA THR A 219 -13.52 -6.03 -26.59
C THR A 219 -13.12 -7.41 -26.10
N GLN A 220 -14.04 -8.38 -26.05
CA GLN A 220 -13.80 -9.73 -25.54
C GLN A 220 -12.54 -10.36 -26.18
N HIS A 221 -11.38 -10.23 -25.51
CA HIS A 221 -10.12 -10.78 -25.97
C HIS A 221 -9.84 -12.03 -25.18
N ARG A 222 -9.88 -13.18 -25.85
CA ARG A 222 -9.63 -14.48 -25.20
C ARG A 222 -8.20 -14.64 -24.74
N LYS A 223 -7.22 -13.95 -25.35
CA LYS A 223 -5.80 -14.03 -25.00
C LYS A 223 -5.27 -12.70 -24.49
N ILE A 224 -4.59 -12.77 -23.35
CA ILE A 224 -4.00 -11.63 -22.65
C ILE A 224 -2.52 -11.87 -22.37
N VAL A 225 -1.85 -10.77 -22.04
CA VAL A 225 -0.43 -10.70 -21.75
C VAL A 225 -0.27 -9.89 -20.48
N THR A 226 0.53 -10.38 -19.53
CA THR A 226 0.93 -9.63 -18.34
C THR A 226 2.44 -9.50 -18.26
N VAL A 227 2.89 -8.46 -17.57
CA VAL A 227 4.30 -8.21 -17.31
C VAL A 227 4.53 -8.42 -15.82
N ARG A 228 5.43 -9.36 -15.50
CA ARG A 228 5.84 -9.66 -14.14
C ARG A 228 7.25 -9.16 -13.89
N ILE A 229 7.46 -8.33 -12.87
CA ILE A 229 8.78 -7.88 -12.44
C ILE A 229 9.39 -8.91 -11.47
N ILE A 230 10.66 -9.25 -11.69
CA ILE A 230 11.42 -10.25 -10.93
C ILE A 230 12.64 -9.60 -10.31
N ARG A 231 12.72 -9.63 -8.97
CA ARG A 231 13.85 -9.11 -8.19
C ARG A 231 15.02 -10.09 -8.14
N THR A 232 15.40 -10.69 -9.28
CA THR A 232 16.51 -11.63 -9.36
C THR A 232 17.81 -10.94 -9.72
N LYS A 233 18.96 -11.53 -9.34
CA LYS A 233 20.29 -11.09 -9.80
C LYS A 233 20.55 -11.42 -11.27
N GLN A 234 19.73 -12.27 -11.88
CA GLN A 234 19.82 -12.59 -13.30
C GLN A 234 19.35 -11.42 -14.17
N LYS A 235 20.11 -11.11 -15.22
CA LYS A 235 19.81 -10.02 -16.16
C LYS A 235 18.69 -10.42 -17.13
N ALA A 236 17.44 -10.38 -16.68
CA ALA A 236 16.29 -10.33 -17.60
C ALA A 236 16.10 -8.88 -18.10
N PRO A 237 15.64 -8.66 -19.35
CA PRO A 237 15.31 -7.34 -19.85
C PRO A 237 14.29 -6.64 -18.93
N TYR A 238 14.63 -5.44 -18.46
CA TYR A 238 13.87 -4.66 -17.47
C TYR A 238 13.56 -5.42 -16.18
N HIS A 239 14.34 -6.47 -15.86
CA HIS A 239 14.06 -7.41 -14.78
C HIS A 239 12.61 -7.92 -14.81
N SER A 240 12.09 -8.23 -16.00
CA SER A 240 10.70 -8.65 -16.17
C SER A 240 10.57 -9.93 -17.01
N ILE A 241 9.45 -10.62 -16.85
CA ILE A 241 9.03 -11.71 -17.73
C ILE A 241 7.64 -11.37 -18.25
N ILE A 242 7.42 -11.61 -19.53
CA ILE A 242 6.11 -11.51 -20.16
C ILE A 242 5.47 -12.88 -20.13
N VAL A 243 4.24 -12.95 -19.65
CA VAL A 243 3.47 -14.18 -19.54
C VAL A 243 2.15 -14.01 -20.25
N THR A 244 1.77 -15.02 -21.01
CA THR A 244 0.49 -15.03 -21.73
C THR A 244 -0.49 -15.96 -21.03
N GLY A 245 -1.77 -15.61 -21.07
CA GLY A 245 -2.85 -16.42 -20.54
C GLY A 245 -4.14 -16.19 -21.32
N ASN A 246 -5.18 -16.93 -20.97
CA ASN A 246 -6.53 -16.70 -21.44
C ASN A 246 -7.31 -15.83 -20.47
N TYR A 247 -8.25 -15.09 -21.03
CA TYR A 247 -9.16 -14.19 -20.34
C TYR A 247 -10.60 -14.57 -20.68
N TRP A 248 -11.39 -14.81 -19.63
CA TRP A 248 -12.72 -15.39 -19.71
C TRP A 248 -13.75 -14.39 -19.21
N GLN A 249 -14.87 -14.29 -19.94
CA GLN A 249 -16.06 -13.53 -19.55
C GLN A 249 -15.81 -12.06 -19.16
N GLY A 250 -14.70 -11.47 -19.59
CA GLY A 250 -14.41 -10.07 -19.33
C GLY A 250 -13.93 -9.74 -17.91
N HIS A 251 -13.63 -10.76 -17.08
CA HIS A 251 -13.16 -10.53 -15.70
C HIS A 251 -12.06 -11.51 -15.25
N ASP A 252 -12.14 -12.80 -15.57
CA ASP A 252 -11.24 -13.83 -15.02
C ASP A 252 -10.06 -14.17 -15.95
N HIS A 253 -8.92 -14.56 -15.39
CA HIS A 253 -7.78 -15.08 -16.14
C HIS A 253 -7.25 -16.43 -15.65
N ASP A 254 -6.53 -17.16 -16.50
CA ASP A 254 -5.87 -18.42 -16.17
C ASP A 254 -4.34 -18.29 -15.92
N ILE A 255 -3.82 -17.07 -15.88
CA ILE A 255 -2.39 -16.81 -15.60
C ILE A 255 -2.01 -17.43 -14.25
N PRO A 256 -0.94 -18.24 -14.16
CA PRO A 256 -0.51 -18.84 -12.90
C PRO A 256 -0.20 -17.79 -11.83
N SER A 257 -0.57 -18.06 -10.57
CA SER A 257 -0.42 -17.14 -9.42
C SER A 257 1.01 -16.66 -9.15
N LEU A 258 2.01 -17.40 -9.63
CA LEU A 258 3.43 -16.99 -9.57
C LEU A 258 3.69 -15.71 -10.40
N PHE A 259 2.97 -15.57 -11.52
CA PHE A 259 3.11 -14.48 -12.48
C PHE A 259 1.96 -13.46 -12.38
N ALA A 260 0.80 -13.87 -11.87
CA ALA A 260 -0.33 -13.01 -11.58
C ALA A 260 -0.16 -12.32 -10.23
N LYS A 261 0.70 -11.29 -10.15
CA LYS A 261 0.79 -10.46 -8.95
C LYS A 261 -0.21 -9.32 -8.96
N GLU A 262 -0.67 -9.01 -7.75
CA GLU A 262 -1.48 -7.82 -7.47
C GLU A 262 -0.89 -6.58 -8.14
N GLY A 263 -1.73 -5.89 -8.91
CA GLY A 263 -1.38 -4.66 -9.60
C GLY A 263 -0.54 -4.83 -10.88
N ALA A 264 -0.16 -6.05 -11.25
CA ALA A 264 0.54 -6.30 -12.51
C ALA A 264 -0.33 -5.90 -13.70
N PRO A 265 0.20 -5.20 -14.71
CA PRO A 265 -0.60 -4.76 -15.83
C PRO A 265 -1.00 -5.92 -16.74
N VAL A 266 -2.19 -5.80 -17.31
CA VAL A 266 -2.74 -6.74 -18.27
C VAL A 266 -3.00 -6.02 -19.58
N PHE A 267 -2.61 -6.69 -20.66
CA PHE A 267 -2.74 -6.24 -22.02
C PHE A 267 -3.39 -7.30 -22.88
N THR A 268 -4.01 -6.88 -23.97
CA THR A 268 -4.33 -7.76 -25.09
C THR A 268 -3.04 -8.23 -25.79
N GLN A 269 -3.12 -9.27 -26.62
CA GLN A 269 -1.99 -9.65 -27.49
C GLN A 269 -1.54 -8.54 -28.46
N HIS A 270 -2.40 -7.54 -28.70
CA HIS A 270 -2.08 -6.36 -29.49
C HIS A 270 -1.59 -5.19 -28.62
N GLY A 271 -1.12 -5.44 -27.40
CA GLY A 271 -0.52 -4.40 -26.55
C GLY A 271 -1.49 -3.35 -26.02
N ARG A 272 -2.80 -3.47 -26.25
CA ARG A 272 -3.80 -2.59 -25.62
C ARG A 272 -3.93 -2.91 -24.13
N PHE A 273 -3.77 -1.91 -23.28
CA PHE A 273 -3.99 -2.04 -21.83
C PHE A 273 -5.46 -2.28 -21.51
N ILE A 274 -5.74 -3.23 -20.62
CA ILE A 274 -7.11 -3.63 -20.26
C ILE A 274 -7.40 -3.57 -18.76
N GLY A 275 -6.37 -3.45 -17.91
CA GLY A 275 -6.54 -3.45 -16.46
C GLY A 275 -5.31 -3.96 -15.71
N ILE A 276 -5.47 -4.16 -14.41
CA ILE A 276 -4.47 -4.71 -13.50
C ILE A 276 -4.98 -6.00 -12.84
N ILE A 277 -4.07 -6.90 -12.46
CA ILE A 277 -4.42 -8.16 -11.80
C ILE A 277 -4.83 -7.93 -10.34
N HIS A 278 -5.90 -8.59 -9.92
CA HIS A 278 -6.29 -8.78 -8.52
C HIS A 278 -6.77 -10.22 -8.31
N GLY A 279 -5.96 -11.04 -7.64
CA GLY A 279 -6.22 -12.47 -7.50
C GLY A 279 -6.34 -13.20 -8.85
N LYS A 280 -7.57 -13.59 -9.23
CA LYS A 280 -7.89 -14.20 -10.53
C LYS A 280 -8.61 -13.25 -11.49
N GLU A 281 -8.90 -12.04 -11.02
CA GLU A 281 -9.68 -11.04 -11.75
C GLU A 281 -8.76 -9.97 -12.35
N VAL A 282 -9.27 -9.29 -13.38
CA VAL A 282 -8.66 -8.09 -13.96
C VAL A 282 -9.52 -6.87 -13.63
N MET A 283 -8.96 -5.93 -12.88
CA MET A 283 -9.60 -4.68 -12.47
C MET A 283 -9.29 -3.55 -13.45
N GLN A 284 -10.28 -2.70 -13.74
CA GLN A 284 -10.17 -1.55 -14.65
C GLN A 284 -10.15 -0.22 -13.91
#